data_AF-A0A7S4GFZ4-F1
#
_entry.id   AF-A0A7S4GFZ4-F1
#
_cell.length_a   1.000
_cell.length_b   1.000
_cell.length_c   1.000
_cell.angle_alpha   90.00
_cell.angle_beta   90.00
_cell.angle_gamma   90.00
#
_symmetry.space_group_name_H-M   'P 1'
#
loop_
_entity.id
_entity.type
_entity.pdbx_description
1 polymer ?
#
loop_
_entity_poly.entity_id
_entity_poly.type
_entity_poly.pdbx_seq_one_letter_code
_entity_poly.pdbx_strand_id
1 'polypeptide(L)'
;SDSSVAMFAATGEPARIVPATIIGGGLAKGLAAMNPAGTDVVLEPWQTVASHGLPSGPIYVCTRNDELEPFIEKTPADRRKDLVFFQNGMLDPLFQKYGLQLNPSNPNASTQCLVYFAPGPKPKDNVTDLNPEGLTAAFGRHAESLARRLKSADLSCKLPDEAHFQSMMLEKLIWISSFMLAGVKNGGVKIGDVEENHASDVLVLIAELLASCRLARGHW
;
A
#
# COMPACT_ATOMS: atom_id res chain seq x y z
N SER A 1 31.36 18.78 -41.08
CA SER A 1 30.12 19.29 -40.50
C SER A 1 29.69 18.33 -39.42
N ASP A 2 30.15 18.60 -38.19
CA ASP A 2 29.78 17.85 -37.00
C ASP A 2 28.38 18.28 -36.55
N SER A 3 27.52 17.32 -36.22
CA SER A 3 26.20 17.57 -35.65
C SER A 3 26.07 16.71 -34.40
N SER A 4 26.64 17.20 -33.30
CA SER A 4 26.42 16.66 -31.97
C SER A 4 25.03 17.06 -31.49
N VAL A 5 24.16 16.06 -31.35
CA VAL A 5 22.87 16.21 -30.68
C VAL A 5 23.15 16.34 -29.18
N ALA A 6 22.95 17.54 -28.63
CA ALA A 6 23.04 17.79 -27.21
C ALA A 6 21.89 17.05 -26.49
N MET A 7 22.24 16.04 -25.70
CA MET A 7 21.35 15.48 -24.68
C MET A 7 21.16 16.54 -23.58
N PHE A 8 19.97 17.12 -23.50
CA PHE A 8 19.55 17.87 -22.32
C PHE A 8 19.26 16.86 -21.19
N ALA A 9 20.20 16.73 -20.25
CA ALA A 9 19.92 16.12 -18.96
C ALA A 9 18.93 17.03 -18.22
N ALA A 10 17.71 16.55 -17.99
CA ALA A 10 16.73 17.23 -17.16
C ALA A 10 17.22 17.21 -15.70
N THR A 11 17.91 18.26 -15.28
CA THR A 11 18.20 18.53 -13.87
C THR A 11 16.96 19.13 -13.21
N GLY A 12 15.95 18.29 -12.97
CA GLY A 12 14.82 18.66 -12.12
C GLY A 12 15.23 18.53 -10.66
N GLU A 13 14.96 19.56 -9.84
CA GLU A 13 15.03 19.40 -8.38
C GLU A 13 14.20 18.18 -7.94
N PRO A 14 14.66 17.40 -6.94
CA PRO A 14 13.87 16.29 -6.43
C PRO A 14 12.50 16.82 -5.97
N ALA A 15 11.43 16.26 -6.55
CA ALA A 15 10.06 16.68 -6.28
C ALA A 15 9.79 16.64 -4.76
N ARG A 16 9.34 17.77 -4.21
CA ARG A 16 9.13 17.96 -2.77
C ARG A 16 8.18 16.92 -2.18
N ILE A 17 8.57 16.32 -1.05
CA ILE A 17 7.71 15.43 -0.27
C ILE A 17 6.56 16.24 0.33
N VAL A 18 5.32 15.80 0.07
CA VAL A 18 4.11 16.43 0.62
C VAL A 18 4.00 16.09 2.11
N PRO A 19 3.82 17.09 3.00
CA PRO A 19 3.56 16.86 4.42
C PRO A 19 2.31 16.00 4.62
N ALA A 20 2.38 15.02 5.52
CA ALA A 20 1.33 14.04 5.75
C ALA A 20 0.89 14.00 7.22
N THR A 21 -0.33 13.56 7.45
CA THR A 21 -0.71 13.01 8.76
C THR A 21 -0.42 11.51 8.73
N ILE A 22 0.20 10.96 9.76
CA ILE A 22 0.60 9.55 9.79
C ILE A 22 0.12 8.95 11.10
N ILE A 23 -0.67 7.88 11.05
CA ILE A 23 -1.15 7.20 12.25
C ILE A 23 -0.67 5.76 12.28
N GLY A 24 -0.23 5.26 13.45
CA GLY A 24 0.04 3.85 13.67
C GLY A 24 1.44 3.55 14.22
N GLY A 25 1.88 2.31 14.05
CA GLY A 25 3.09 1.76 14.69
C GLY A 25 4.37 1.87 13.86
N GLY A 26 5.05 0.73 13.65
CA GLY A 26 6.37 0.68 13.00
C GLY A 26 6.40 1.27 11.58
N LEU A 27 5.38 1.00 10.76
CA LEU A 27 5.27 1.56 9.41
C LEU A 27 5.09 3.08 9.43
N ALA A 28 4.35 3.64 10.41
CA ALA A 28 4.20 5.08 10.56
C ALA A 28 5.56 5.77 10.81
N LYS A 29 6.36 5.22 11.72
CA LYS A 29 7.73 5.72 11.99
C LYS A 29 8.62 5.65 10.75
N GLY A 30 8.52 4.56 9.99
CA GLY A 30 9.23 4.41 8.71
C GLY A 30 8.84 5.51 7.71
N LEU A 31 7.53 5.72 7.48
CA LEU A 31 7.05 6.74 6.55
C LEU A 31 7.41 8.17 6.97
N ALA A 32 7.40 8.46 8.28
CA ALA A 32 7.82 9.76 8.81
C ALA A 32 9.30 10.03 8.54
N ALA A 33 10.16 9.02 8.71
CA ALA A 33 11.60 9.13 8.44
C ALA A 33 11.92 9.40 6.95
N MET A 34 11.01 9.08 6.03
CA MET A 34 11.13 9.36 4.59
C MET A 34 10.86 10.84 4.23
N ASN A 35 10.47 11.67 5.20
CA ASN A 35 10.33 13.11 5.04
C ASN A 35 11.39 13.86 5.87
N PRO A 36 12.59 14.12 5.33
CA PRO A 36 13.68 14.74 6.07
C PRO A 36 13.38 16.17 6.53
N ALA A 37 12.37 16.83 5.95
CA ALA A 37 11.94 18.16 6.38
C ALA A 37 11.20 18.15 7.73
N GLY A 38 10.79 16.98 8.24
CA GLY A 38 10.13 16.86 9.55
C GLY A 38 8.78 17.59 9.63
N THR A 39 8.08 17.71 8.51
CA THR A 39 6.82 18.48 8.39
C THR A 39 5.57 17.62 8.57
N ASP A 40 5.72 16.32 8.82
CA ASP A 40 4.62 15.41 9.07
C ASP A 40 4.08 15.57 10.50
N VAL A 41 2.80 15.24 10.68
CA VAL A 41 2.20 15.06 12.00
C VAL A 41 2.02 13.56 12.22
N VAL A 42 2.74 13.00 13.19
CA VAL A 42 2.61 11.59 13.58
C VAL A 42 1.67 11.49 14.78
N LEU A 43 0.61 10.72 14.63
CA LEU A 43 -0.41 10.47 15.63
C LEU A 43 -0.27 9.05 16.19
N GLU A 44 -0.51 8.93 17.48
CA GLU A 44 -0.69 7.65 18.15
C GLU A 44 -2.04 7.02 17.73
N PRO A 45 -2.19 5.68 17.77
CA PRO A 45 -3.41 4.99 17.32
C PRO A 45 -4.71 5.46 17.98
N TRP A 46 -4.65 5.97 19.20
CA TRP A 46 -5.82 6.48 19.95
C TRP A 46 -6.15 7.94 19.64
N GLN A 47 -5.26 8.69 18.99
CA GLN A 47 -5.47 10.08 18.66
C GLN A 47 -6.36 10.22 17.43
N THR A 48 -7.17 11.28 17.40
CA THR A 48 -8.10 11.54 16.31
C THR A 48 -7.53 12.59 15.36
N VAL A 49 -7.84 12.46 14.08
CA VAL A 49 -7.59 13.48 13.05
C VAL A 49 -8.48 14.69 13.39
N ALA A 50 -7.97 15.67 14.13
CA ALA A 50 -8.67 16.93 14.34
C ALA A 50 -8.74 17.72 13.02
N SER A 51 -9.84 18.44 12.79
CA SER A 51 -10.05 19.24 11.57
C SER A 51 -9.06 20.41 11.41
N HIS A 52 -8.35 20.81 12.47
CA HIS A 52 -7.45 21.95 12.47
C HIS A 52 -6.01 21.55 12.88
N GLY A 53 -5.01 22.16 12.23
CA GLY A 53 -3.59 21.96 12.54
C GLY A 53 -2.93 20.77 11.84
N LEU A 54 -3.67 19.97 11.07
CA LEU A 54 -3.13 18.87 10.28
C LEU A 54 -2.75 19.29 8.86
N PRO A 55 -1.71 18.68 8.26
CA PRO A 55 -1.42 18.86 6.85
C PRO A 55 -2.63 18.57 5.95
N SER A 56 -2.76 19.33 4.88
CA SER A 56 -3.76 19.12 3.82
C SER A 56 -3.45 17.94 2.90
N GLY A 57 -2.27 17.34 3.06
CA GLY A 57 -1.80 16.20 2.28
C GLY A 57 -2.41 14.86 2.71
N PRO A 58 -1.76 13.75 2.33
CA PRO A 58 -2.25 12.40 2.60
C PRO A 58 -2.32 12.11 4.10
N ILE A 59 -3.23 11.19 4.44
CA ILE A 59 -3.38 10.61 5.77
C ILE A 59 -2.99 9.13 5.68
N TYR A 60 -1.77 8.79 6.08
CA TYR A 60 -1.26 7.42 6.03
C TYR A 60 -1.79 6.61 7.22
N VAL A 61 -2.57 5.57 6.92
CA VAL A 61 -3.23 4.70 7.90
C VAL A 61 -2.40 3.44 8.10
N CYS A 62 -1.51 3.47 9.08
CA CYS A 62 -0.58 2.38 9.41
C CYS A 62 -1.01 1.58 10.65
N THR A 63 -2.32 1.44 10.84
CA THR A 63 -2.96 0.67 11.92
C THR A 63 -3.29 -0.76 11.48
N ARG A 64 -3.84 -1.57 12.40
CA ARG A 64 -4.30 -2.93 12.08
C ARG A 64 -5.67 -2.92 11.39
N ASN A 65 -6.03 -4.02 10.71
CA ASN A 65 -7.30 -4.11 9.99
C ASN A 65 -8.53 -3.90 10.90
N ASP A 66 -8.48 -4.39 12.15
CA ASP A 66 -9.54 -4.26 13.16
C ASP A 66 -9.72 -2.82 13.68
N GLU A 67 -8.80 -1.91 13.34
CA GLU A 67 -8.82 -0.50 13.75
C GLU A 67 -9.26 0.44 12.63
N LEU A 68 -9.48 -0.06 11.41
CA LEU A 68 -9.81 0.77 10.25
C LEU A 68 -11.17 1.47 10.37
N GLU A 69 -12.22 0.71 10.70
CA GLU A 69 -13.58 1.27 10.78
C GLU A 69 -13.70 2.39 11.83
N PRO A 70 -13.29 2.17 13.09
CA PRO A 70 -13.32 3.24 14.09
C PRO A 70 -12.50 4.47 13.69
N PHE A 71 -11.41 4.28 12.94
CA PHE A 71 -10.58 5.38 12.46
C PHE A 71 -11.25 6.18 11.33
N ILE A 72 -11.85 5.50 10.35
CA ILE A 72 -12.60 6.16 9.27
C ILE A 72 -13.76 6.98 9.85
N GLU A 73 -14.47 6.44 10.83
CA GLU A 73 -15.61 7.12 11.48
C GLU A 73 -15.19 8.40 12.18
N LYS A 74 -14.05 8.37 12.89
CA LYS A 74 -13.46 9.53 13.56
C LYS A 74 -12.80 10.53 12.60
N THR A 75 -12.50 10.12 11.36
CA THR A 75 -11.92 11.02 10.36
C THR A 75 -13.00 11.97 9.82
N PRO A 76 -12.75 13.30 9.79
CA PRO A 76 -13.67 14.27 9.20
C PRO A 76 -14.10 13.86 7.78
N ALA A 77 -15.40 13.92 7.49
CA ALA A 77 -15.97 13.35 6.27
C ALA A 77 -15.32 13.90 4.98
N ASP A 78 -15.00 15.19 4.97
CA ASP A 78 -14.33 15.89 3.86
C ASP A 78 -12.87 15.48 3.66
N ARG A 79 -12.23 14.92 4.70
CA ARG A 79 -10.85 14.41 4.71
C ARG A 79 -10.73 12.91 4.46
N ARG A 80 -11.83 12.14 4.47
CA ARG A 80 -11.77 10.67 4.26
C ARG A 80 -11.20 10.27 2.90
N LYS A 81 -11.38 11.11 1.87
CA LYS A 81 -10.76 10.94 0.55
C LYS A 81 -9.23 11.03 0.57
N ASP A 82 -8.65 11.61 1.63
CA ASP A 82 -7.21 11.73 1.79
C ASP A 82 -6.57 10.54 2.52
N LEU A 83 -7.39 9.57 2.94
CA LEU A 83 -6.90 8.34 3.57
C LEU A 83 -6.11 7.49 2.57
N VAL A 84 -5.00 6.95 3.05
CA VAL A 84 -4.11 6.05 2.32
C VAL A 84 -3.93 4.78 3.15
N PHE A 85 -4.48 3.68 2.66
CA PHE A 85 -4.51 2.39 3.35
C PHE A 85 -3.31 1.52 2.95
N PHE A 86 -2.71 0.83 3.93
CA PHE A 86 -1.53 -0.05 3.73
C PHE A 86 -1.82 -1.52 4.08
N GLN A 87 -3.08 -1.80 4.44
CA GLN A 87 -3.50 -3.08 4.97
C GLN A 87 -3.50 -4.15 3.88
N ASN A 88 -3.09 -5.36 4.25
CA ASN A 88 -3.29 -6.53 3.43
C ASN A 88 -4.78 -6.90 3.45
N GLY A 89 -5.31 -7.34 2.31
CA GLY A 89 -6.71 -7.76 2.18
C GLY A 89 -7.44 -7.07 1.04
N MET A 90 -8.64 -7.57 0.76
CA MET A 90 -9.61 -6.93 -0.12
C MET A 90 -10.43 -5.93 0.71
N LEU A 91 -10.13 -4.64 0.57
CA LEU A 91 -10.81 -3.58 1.34
C LEU A 91 -12.08 -3.06 0.64
N ASP A 92 -12.42 -3.58 -0.53
CA ASP A 92 -13.58 -3.13 -1.31
C ASP A 92 -14.90 -3.07 -0.53
N PRO A 93 -15.27 -4.08 0.30
CA PRO A 93 -16.49 -3.98 1.12
C PRO A 93 -16.45 -2.82 2.12
N LEU A 94 -15.28 -2.58 2.72
CA LEU A 94 -15.07 -1.45 3.63
C LEU A 94 -15.18 -0.12 2.88
N PHE A 95 -14.54 -0.01 1.71
CA PHE A 95 -14.62 1.17 0.88
C PHE A 95 -16.05 1.43 0.41
N GLN A 96 -16.81 0.38 0.09
CA GLN A 96 -18.21 0.51 -0.27
C GLN A 96 -19.05 1.08 0.87
N LYS A 97 -18.86 0.59 2.10
CA LYS A 97 -19.55 1.06 3.30
C LYS A 97 -19.38 2.57 3.54
N TYR A 98 -18.20 3.13 3.24
CA TYR A 98 -17.87 4.54 3.50
C TYR A 98 -17.80 5.43 2.25
N GLY A 99 -18.11 4.90 1.06
CA GLY A 99 -18.07 5.66 -0.21
C GLY A 99 -16.65 5.99 -0.71
N LEU A 100 -15.66 5.17 -0.36
CA LEU A 100 -14.23 5.38 -0.63
C LEU A 100 -13.67 4.52 -1.77
N GLN A 101 -14.54 3.91 -2.57
CA GLN A 101 -14.19 2.97 -3.63
C GLN A 101 -13.12 3.55 -4.56
N LEU A 102 -12.16 2.71 -4.93
CA LEU A 102 -11.03 3.07 -5.75
C LEU A 102 -11.43 3.11 -7.23
N ASN A 103 -12.05 4.19 -7.66
CA ASN A 103 -12.25 4.46 -9.09
C ASN A 103 -12.06 5.96 -9.40
N PRO A 104 -11.52 6.32 -10.58
CA PRO A 104 -11.24 7.71 -10.92
C PRO A 104 -12.46 8.64 -10.97
N SER A 105 -13.67 8.08 -11.15
CA SER A 105 -14.92 8.85 -11.22
C SER A 105 -15.52 9.19 -9.86
N ASN A 106 -15.08 8.52 -8.78
CA ASN A 106 -15.56 8.79 -7.44
C ASN A 106 -14.78 9.98 -6.82
N PRO A 107 -15.43 11.13 -6.55
CA PRO A 107 -14.75 12.28 -5.97
C PRO A 107 -14.21 12.03 -4.55
N ASN A 108 -14.74 11.01 -3.88
CA ASN A 108 -14.37 10.58 -2.54
C ASN A 108 -13.44 9.35 -2.54
N ALA A 109 -12.98 8.89 -3.71
CA ALA A 109 -12.04 7.77 -3.80
C ALA A 109 -10.83 8.02 -2.90
N SER A 110 -10.51 7.00 -2.11
CA SER A 110 -9.32 6.98 -1.25
C SER A 110 -8.09 6.49 -2.03
N THR A 111 -7.02 6.14 -1.33
CA THR A 111 -5.84 5.50 -1.92
C THR A 111 -5.53 4.21 -1.18
N GLN A 112 -5.12 3.16 -1.89
CA GLN A 112 -4.61 1.94 -1.27
C GLN A 112 -3.20 1.63 -1.80
N CYS A 113 -2.36 1.11 -0.91
CA CYS A 113 -0.99 0.66 -1.18
C CYS A 113 -0.85 -0.83 -0.84
N LEU A 114 -0.42 -1.61 -1.82
CA LEU A 114 0.02 -2.98 -1.66
C LEU A 114 1.50 -2.98 -1.27
N VAL A 115 1.79 -3.12 0.02
CA VAL A 115 3.17 -3.05 0.56
C VAL A 115 3.99 -4.31 0.26
N TYR A 116 5.16 -4.15 -0.38
CA TYR A 116 6.18 -5.19 -0.56
C TYR A 116 7.57 -4.71 -0.14
N PHE A 117 7.66 -3.85 0.86
CA PHE A 117 8.93 -3.44 1.46
C PHE A 117 8.92 -3.72 2.97
N ALA A 118 10.11 -3.88 3.55
CA ALA A 118 10.26 -3.95 5.00
C ALA A 118 10.40 -2.52 5.56
N PRO A 119 9.47 -2.07 6.44
CA PRO A 119 9.61 -0.77 7.10
C PRO A 119 10.70 -0.82 8.17
N GLY A 120 11.35 0.31 8.43
CA GLY A 120 12.35 0.42 9.50
C GLY A 120 13.27 1.63 9.30
N PRO A 121 14.30 1.79 10.17
CA PRO A 121 15.29 2.87 10.05
C PRO A 121 16.06 2.85 8.73
N LYS A 122 16.21 1.66 8.14
CA LYS A 122 16.72 1.45 6.79
C LYS A 122 15.69 0.60 6.06
N PRO A 123 14.66 1.22 5.46
CA PRO A 123 13.64 0.45 4.76
C PRO A 123 14.31 -0.33 3.63
N LYS A 124 13.81 -1.54 3.36
CA LYS A 124 14.37 -2.42 2.33
C LYS A 124 13.26 -2.78 1.36
N ASP A 125 13.50 -2.51 0.09
CA ASP A 125 12.63 -2.98 -0.98
C ASP A 125 12.80 -4.50 -1.14
N ASN A 126 11.69 -5.24 -1.19
CA ASN A 126 11.74 -6.70 -1.40
C ASN A 126 11.75 -7.03 -2.90
N VAL A 127 12.69 -6.43 -3.63
CA VAL A 127 12.97 -6.80 -5.02
C VAL A 127 13.52 -8.22 -5.09
N THR A 128 13.24 -8.91 -6.19
CA THR A 128 13.74 -10.26 -6.46
C THR A 128 14.29 -10.33 -7.88
N ASP A 129 15.03 -11.38 -8.23
CA ASP A 129 15.53 -11.56 -9.61
C ASP A 129 14.38 -11.62 -10.65
N LEU A 130 13.20 -12.08 -10.23
CA LEU A 130 11.99 -12.12 -11.06
C LEU A 130 11.26 -10.77 -11.12
N ASN A 131 11.44 -9.91 -10.11
CA ASN A 131 10.79 -8.60 -10.01
C ASN A 131 11.83 -7.54 -9.57
N PRO A 132 12.84 -7.27 -10.41
CA PRO A 132 13.91 -6.32 -10.07
C PRO A 132 13.40 -4.88 -9.93
N GLU A 133 12.23 -4.58 -10.50
CA GLU A 133 11.54 -3.30 -10.39
C GLU A 133 10.68 -3.16 -9.12
N GLY A 134 10.58 -4.23 -8.32
CA GLY A 134 9.80 -4.29 -7.08
C GLY A 134 8.30 -4.50 -7.27
N LEU A 135 7.60 -4.84 -6.18
CA LEU A 135 6.19 -5.25 -6.21
C LEU A 135 5.25 -4.27 -5.51
N THR A 136 5.77 -3.29 -4.78
CA THR A 136 4.93 -2.30 -4.10
C THR A 136 4.14 -1.52 -5.14
N ALA A 137 2.82 -1.39 -4.93
CA ALA A 137 1.95 -0.69 -5.86
C ALA A 137 0.94 0.18 -5.11
N ALA A 138 0.60 1.34 -5.66
CA ALA A 138 -0.41 2.22 -5.10
C ALA A 138 -1.38 2.70 -6.18
N PHE A 139 -2.65 2.82 -5.81
CA PHE A 139 -3.70 3.36 -6.68
C PHE A 139 -4.63 4.28 -5.90
N GLY A 140 -5.04 5.37 -6.54
CA GLY A 140 -5.91 6.40 -5.97
C GLY A 140 -5.24 7.77 -5.87
N ARG A 141 -5.98 8.73 -5.29
CA ARG A 141 -5.67 10.16 -5.22
C ARG A 141 -4.23 10.49 -4.83
N HIS A 142 -3.69 9.81 -3.82
CA HIS A 142 -2.40 10.11 -3.22
C HIS A 142 -1.30 9.13 -3.64
N ALA A 143 -1.55 8.26 -4.63
CA ALA A 143 -0.62 7.23 -5.07
C ALA A 143 0.72 7.82 -5.53
N GLU A 144 0.71 8.88 -6.33
CA GLU A 144 1.95 9.56 -6.75
C GLU A 144 2.71 10.21 -5.58
N SER A 145 1.97 10.81 -4.63
CA SER A 145 2.58 11.42 -3.45
C SER A 145 3.27 10.35 -2.58
N LEU A 146 2.63 9.20 -2.43
CA LEU A 146 3.22 8.05 -1.76
C LEU A 146 4.43 7.51 -2.53
N ALA A 147 4.34 7.33 -3.85
CA ALA A 147 5.45 6.85 -4.67
C ALA A 147 6.68 7.77 -4.57
N ARG A 148 6.48 9.09 -4.57
CA ARG A 148 7.56 10.07 -4.35
C ARG A 148 8.20 9.93 -2.96
N ARG A 149 7.38 9.70 -1.94
CA ARG A 149 7.87 9.47 -0.56
C ARG A 149 8.61 8.14 -0.42
N LEU A 150 8.16 7.08 -1.08
CA LEU A 150 8.87 5.79 -1.08
C LEU A 150 10.22 5.93 -1.81
N LYS A 151 10.23 6.65 -2.94
CA LYS A 151 11.44 6.93 -3.71
C LYS A 151 12.50 7.72 -2.93
N SER A 152 12.14 8.61 -2.00
CA SER A 152 13.14 9.32 -1.17
C SER A 152 13.91 8.41 -0.21
N ALA A 153 13.47 7.16 -0.05
CA ALA A 153 14.16 6.11 0.69
C ALA A 153 14.53 4.91 -0.19
N ASP A 154 14.72 5.13 -1.49
CA ASP A 154 15.12 4.12 -2.48
C ASP A 154 14.17 2.91 -2.57
N LEU A 155 12.88 3.12 -2.27
CA LEU A 155 11.83 2.10 -2.42
C LEU A 155 11.05 2.32 -3.72
N SER A 156 10.81 1.22 -4.44
CA SER A 156 9.93 1.21 -5.60
C SER A 156 8.46 1.39 -5.23
N CYS A 157 7.68 1.94 -6.17
CA CYS A 157 6.24 1.98 -6.10
C CYS A 157 5.65 2.07 -7.51
N LYS A 158 4.92 1.04 -7.92
CA LYS A 158 4.17 0.99 -9.17
C LYS A 158 2.91 1.84 -9.05
N LEU A 159 2.55 2.52 -10.14
CA LEU A 159 1.34 3.31 -10.29
C LEU A 159 0.47 2.72 -11.42
N PRO A 160 -0.12 1.53 -11.20
CA PRO A 160 -0.96 0.86 -12.20
C PRO A 160 -2.28 1.62 -12.44
N ASP A 161 -2.97 1.29 -13.53
CA ASP A 161 -4.40 1.62 -13.69
C ASP A 161 -5.29 0.77 -12.76
N GLU A 162 -6.58 1.07 -12.73
CA GLU A 162 -7.56 0.42 -11.84
C GLU A 162 -7.62 -1.10 -12.01
N ALA A 163 -7.69 -1.58 -13.25
CA ALA A 163 -7.85 -3.00 -13.56
C ALA A 163 -6.58 -3.79 -13.20
N HIS A 164 -5.41 -3.21 -13.49
CA HIS A 164 -4.13 -3.78 -13.08
C HIS A 164 -3.95 -3.76 -11.56
N PHE A 165 -4.34 -2.68 -10.87
CA PHE A 165 -4.27 -2.63 -9.40
C PHE A 165 -5.14 -3.70 -8.74
N GLN A 166 -6.38 -3.90 -9.22
CA GLN A 166 -7.27 -4.95 -8.74
C GLN A 166 -6.70 -6.35 -8.95
N SER A 167 -6.07 -6.58 -10.11
CA SER A 167 -5.39 -7.85 -10.41
C SER A 167 -4.23 -8.11 -9.44
N MET A 168 -3.38 -7.11 -9.20
CA MET A 168 -2.28 -7.20 -8.24
C MET A 168 -2.78 -7.42 -6.79
N MET A 169 -3.88 -6.78 -6.41
CA MET A 169 -4.50 -6.95 -5.09
C MET A 169 -4.99 -8.40 -4.89
N LEU A 170 -5.66 -8.98 -5.90
CA LEU A 170 -6.10 -10.36 -5.87
C LEU A 170 -4.93 -11.34 -5.82
N GLU A 171 -3.89 -11.14 -6.64
CA GLU A 171 -2.68 -11.97 -6.60
C GLU A 171 -2.01 -11.93 -5.23
N LYS A 172 -1.84 -10.74 -4.65
CA LYS A 172 -1.29 -10.58 -3.30
C LYS A 172 -2.14 -11.28 -2.25
N LEU A 173 -3.47 -11.15 -2.34
CA LEU A 173 -4.40 -11.77 -1.41
C LEU A 173 -4.30 -13.30 -1.47
N ILE A 174 -4.32 -13.88 -2.68
CA ILE A 174 -4.16 -15.32 -2.86
C ILE A 174 -2.82 -15.78 -2.31
N TRP A 175 -1.74 -15.06 -2.61
CA TRP A 175 -0.40 -15.38 -2.12
C TRP A 175 -0.34 -15.38 -0.59
N ILE A 176 -0.76 -14.28 0.06
CA ILE A 176 -0.66 -14.18 1.52
C ILE A 176 -1.58 -15.17 2.22
N SER A 177 -2.81 -15.38 1.72
CA SER A 177 -3.73 -16.37 2.28
C SER A 177 -3.16 -17.78 2.18
N SER A 178 -2.57 -18.14 1.04
CA SER A 178 -2.02 -19.49 0.82
C SER A 178 -0.79 -19.75 1.70
N PHE A 179 0.18 -18.83 1.70
CA PHE A 179 1.41 -18.99 2.49
C PHE A 179 1.15 -18.98 3.99
N MET A 180 0.31 -18.06 4.49
CA MET A 180 0.04 -17.95 5.93
C MET A 180 -0.76 -19.14 6.43
N LEU A 181 -1.75 -19.61 5.68
CA LEU A 181 -2.54 -20.78 6.06
C LEU A 181 -1.72 -22.07 6.00
N ALA A 182 -0.87 -22.24 4.99
CA ALA A 182 0.08 -23.35 4.93
C ALA A 182 1.06 -23.33 6.11
N GLY A 183 1.57 -22.14 6.50
CA GLY A 183 2.43 -21.99 7.67
C GLY A 183 1.74 -22.41 8.96
N VAL A 184 0.51 -21.94 9.20
CA VAL A 184 -0.29 -22.31 10.37
C VAL A 184 -0.60 -23.82 10.39
N LYS A 185 -1.01 -24.38 9.26
CA LYS A 185 -1.29 -25.82 9.11
C LYS A 185 -0.08 -26.67 9.51
N ASN A 186 1.13 -26.22 9.18
CA ASN A 186 2.37 -26.94 9.43
C ASN A 186 3.04 -26.54 10.74
N GLY A 187 2.27 -26.10 11.74
CA GLY A 187 2.78 -25.83 13.10
C GLY A 187 3.29 -24.40 13.34
N GLY A 188 2.88 -23.44 12.50
CA GLY A 188 3.27 -22.04 12.62
C GLY A 188 4.69 -21.77 12.11
N VAL A 189 5.13 -22.49 11.08
CA VAL A 189 6.46 -22.34 10.47
C VAL A 189 6.59 -21.03 9.69
N LYS A 190 7.83 -20.60 9.42
CA LYS A 190 8.10 -19.33 8.71
C LYS A 190 7.81 -19.48 7.22
N ILE A 191 7.64 -18.34 6.55
CA ILE A 191 7.39 -18.29 5.09
C ILE A 191 8.45 -19.06 4.29
N GLY A 192 9.74 -18.91 4.64
CA GLY A 192 10.82 -19.65 3.97
C GLY A 192 10.73 -21.17 4.15
N ASP A 193 10.31 -21.63 5.33
CA ASP A 193 10.10 -23.06 5.58
C ASP A 193 8.90 -23.60 4.78
N VAL A 194 7.85 -22.79 4.61
CA VAL A 194 6.69 -23.12 3.76
C VAL A 194 7.13 -23.24 2.30
N GLU A 195 7.93 -22.29 1.81
CA GLU A 195 8.45 -22.29 0.45
C GLU A 195 9.30 -23.54 0.16
N GLU A 196 10.19 -23.91 1.08
CA GLU A 196 11.12 -25.02 0.90
C GLU A 196 10.46 -26.40 1.08
N ASN A 197 9.60 -26.56 2.09
CA ASN A 197 9.14 -27.88 2.53
C ASN A 197 7.64 -28.14 2.34
N HIS A 198 6.84 -27.10 2.06
CA HIS A 198 5.38 -27.20 2.03
C HIS A 198 4.75 -26.54 0.79
N ALA A 199 5.50 -26.42 -0.31
CA ALA A 199 5.03 -25.82 -1.55
C ALA A 199 3.76 -26.49 -2.12
N SER A 200 3.57 -27.80 -1.90
CA SER A 200 2.36 -28.52 -2.32
C SER A 200 1.09 -28.00 -1.63
N ASP A 201 1.16 -27.69 -0.34
CA ASP A 201 0.03 -27.10 0.41
C ASP A 201 -0.33 -25.73 -0.16
N VAL A 202 0.68 -24.92 -0.51
CA VAL A 202 0.49 -23.61 -1.14
C VAL A 202 -0.23 -23.77 -2.49
N LEU A 203 0.21 -24.70 -3.34
CA LEU A 203 -0.40 -24.93 -4.66
C LEU A 203 -1.87 -25.37 -4.56
N VAL A 204 -2.20 -26.23 -3.60
CA VAL A 204 -3.59 -26.65 -3.34
C VAL A 204 -4.45 -25.44 -2.94
N LEU A 205 -3.97 -24.64 -1.98
CA LEU A 205 -4.69 -23.45 -1.52
C LEU A 205 -4.87 -22.40 -2.62
N ILE A 206 -3.85 -22.19 -3.46
CA ILE A 206 -3.96 -21.30 -4.63
C ILE A 206 -5.08 -21.79 -5.56
N ALA A 207 -5.15 -23.10 -5.84
CA ALA A 207 -6.18 -23.66 -6.72
C ALA A 207 -7.60 -23.45 -6.16
N GLU A 208 -7.79 -23.68 -4.86
CA GLU A 208 -9.08 -23.48 -4.17
C GLU A 208 -9.50 -21.99 -4.16
N LEU A 209 -8.57 -21.09 -3.87
CA LEU A 209 -8.82 -19.65 -3.86
C LEU A 209 -9.12 -19.12 -5.27
N LEU A 210 -8.39 -19.57 -6.29
CA LEU A 210 -8.66 -19.21 -7.69
C LEU A 210 -10.05 -19.68 -8.14
N ALA A 211 -10.47 -20.88 -7.75
CA ALA A 211 -11.82 -21.36 -8.03
C ALA A 211 -12.88 -20.46 -7.38
N SER A 212 -12.65 -20.05 -6.13
CA SER A 212 -13.53 -19.13 -5.39
C SER A 212 -13.59 -17.74 -6.04
N CYS A 213 -12.45 -17.18 -6.46
CA CYS A 213 -12.40 -15.90 -7.17
C CYS A 213 -13.18 -15.95 -8.50
N ARG A 214 -13.10 -17.06 -9.25
CA ARG A 214 -13.85 -17.22 -10.50
C ARG A 214 -15.36 -17.24 -10.27
N LEU A 215 -15.82 -17.91 -9.21
CA LEU A 215 -17.24 -17.92 -8.83
C LEU A 215 -17.71 -16.54 -8.36
N ALA A 216 -16.89 -15.87 -7.54
CA ALA A 216 -17.22 -14.54 -7.02
C ALA A 216 -17.30 -13.49 -8.15
N ARG A 217 -16.43 -13.57 -9.18
CA ARG A 217 -16.48 -12.69 -10.38
C ARG A 217 -17.78 -12.79 -11.18
N GLY A 218 -18.65 -13.77 -10.93
CA GLY A 218 -20.01 -13.79 -11.45
C GLY A 218 -21.00 -12.88 -10.70
N HIS A 219 -20.56 -12.24 -9.61
CA HIS A 219 -21.36 -11.44 -8.68
C HIS A 219 -20.82 -10.02 -8.43
N TRP A 220 -19.72 -9.62 -9.09
CA TRP A 220 -19.16 -8.26 -9.06
C TRP A 220 -19.46 -7.51 -10.35
#